data_AF-A0A1B5DII3-F1
#
_entry.id   AF-A0A1B5DII3-F1
#
_cell.length_a   1.000
_cell.length_b   1.000
_cell.length_c   1.000
_cell.angle_alpha   90.00
_cell.angle_beta   90.00
_cell.angle_gamma   90.00
#
_symmetry.space_group_name_H-M   'P 1'
#
loop_
_entity.id
_entity.type
_entity.pdbx_description
1 polymer ?
#
loop_
_entity_poly.entity_id
_entity_poly.type
_entity_poly.pdbx_seq_one_letter_code
_entity_poly.pdbx_strand_id
1 'polypeptide(L)'
;MNLFRVNLKTNKALLGLMIAGFLSACSTGSALDSRDPPCTKAGYFKSTNVVGGFHRCVYNTSIQRWIQYPYNCPTGLEFDESKQACVRP
;
A
#
# COMPACT_ATOMS: atom_id res chain seq x y z
N MET A 1 -24.52 -5.44 41.27
CA MET A 1 -24.47 -4.91 39.89
C MET A 1 -23.63 -5.89 39.08
N ASN A 2 -24.32 -6.76 38.34
CA ASN A 2 -23.75 -8.02 37.85
C ASN A 2 -22.89 -7.83 36.60
N LEU A 3 -21.68 -8.42 36.63
CA LEU A 3 -20.78 -8.58 35.50
C LEU A 3 -21.40 -9.52 34.46
N PHE A 4 -21.85 -8.99 33.33
CA PHE A 4 -22.16 -9.82 32.17
C PHE A 4 -20.87 -10.11 31.38
N ARG A 5 -20.17 -11.18 31.79
CA ARG A 5 -19.21 -11.88 30.93
C ARG A 5 -20.00 -12.64 29.87
N VAL A 6 -20.05 -12.13 28.63
CA VAL A 6 -20.58 -12.89 27.50
C VAL A 6 -19.47 -13.77 26.91
N ASN A 7 -19.62 -15.08 27.07
CA ASN A 7 -18.78 -16.11 26.46
C ASN A 7 -19.38 -16.43 25.09
N LEU A 8 -18.88 -15.82 24.01
CA LEU A 8 -19.34 -16.14 22.66
C LEU A 8 -18.58 -17.36 22.15
N LYS A 9 -19.10 -18.53 22.54
CA LYS A 9 -18.64 -19.83 22.08
C LYS A 9 -18.95 -19.99 20.59
N THR A 10 -17.89 -19.93 19.78
CA THR A 10 -17.92 -20.22 18.35
C THR A 10 -18.45 -21.63 18.12
N ASN A 11 -19.57 -21.74 17.41
CA ASN A 11 -19.85 -22.93 16.61
C ASN A 11 -20.70 -22.59 15.38
N LYS A 12 -20.27 -23.17 14.26
CA LYS A 12 -20.77 -22.97 12.91
C LYS A 12 -22.25 -23.35 12.79
N ALA A 13 -22.92 -22.63 11.89
CA ALA A 13 -24.21 -22.91 11.25
C ALA A 13 -25.46 -22.22 11.85
N LEU A 14 -25.88 -21.19 11.10
CA LEU A 14 -27.25 -20.97 10.59
C LEU A 14 -28.22 -20.10 11.41
N LEU A 15 -29.00 -19.30 10.65
CA LEU A 15 -30.18 -18.49 10.98
C LEU A 15 -29.81 -17.06 11.45
N GLY A 16 -29.73 -16.02 10.61
CA GLY A 16 -30.48 -15.69 9.40
C GLY A 16 -31.74 -14.89 9.74
N LEU A 17 -31.67 -13.55 9.75
CA LEU A 17 -32.56 -12.60 9.04
C LEU A 17 -32.29 -11.12 9.47
N MET A 18 -32.35 -10.21 8.51
CA MET A 18 -32.59 -8.76 8.62
C MET A 18 -31.46 -7.83 9.08
N ILE A 19 -30.64 -7.36 8.14
CA ILE A 19 -30.51 -5.92 7.91
C ILE A 19 -30.40 -5.68 6.39
N ALA A 20 -31.50 -5.27 5.76
CA ALA A 20 -31.43 -4.62 4.46
C ALA A 20 -30.86 -3.21 4.70
N GLY A 21 -29.63 -2.95 4.23
CA GLY A 21 -29.00 -1.64 4.42
C GLY A 21 -27.51 -1.68 4.13
N PHE A 22 -27.16 -1.40 2.88
CA PHE A 22 -25.81 -1.17 2.37
C PHE A 22 -24.88 -2.39 2.34
N LEU A 23 -24.93 -3.11 1.22
CA LEU A 23 -23.73 -3.72 0.63
C LEU A 23 -22.74 -2.61 0.24
N SER A 24 -22.19 -1.89 1.21
CA SER A 24 -20.87 -1.31 0.98
C SER A 24 -19.89 -2.41 1.34
N ALA A 25 -19.80 -3.41 0.45
CA ALA A 25 -18.52 -4.06 0.26
C ALA A 25 -17.60 -2.88 -0.05
N CYS A 26 -16.89 -2.38 0.97
CA CYS A 26 -15.77 -1.50 0.74
C CYS A 26 -14.87 -2.38 -0.11
N SER A 27 -14.94 -2.16 -1.43
CA SER A 27 -13.98 -2.63 -2.38
C SER A 27 -12.67 -2.28 -1.71
N THR A 28 -12.03 -3.29 -1.12
CA THR A 28 -10.62 -3.19 -0.79
C THR A 28 -10.03 -3.06 -2.16
N GLY A 29 -9.98 -1.82 -2.67
CA GLY A 29 -9.39 -1.47 -3.94
C GLY A 29 -8.03 -2.06 -3.82
N SER A 30 -7.83 -3.16 -4.55
CA SER A 30 -6.69 -4.03 -4.41
C SER A 30 -5.51 -3.11 -4.53
N ALA A 31 -4.83 -2.83 -3.42
CA ALA A 31 -3.77 -1.83 -3.38
C ALA A 31 -2.61 -2.16 -4.32
N LEU A 32 -2.70 -3.27 -5.06
CA LEU A 32 -1.82 -3.72 -6.13
C LEU A 32 -2.03 -2.97 -7.46
N ASP A 33 -3.15 -2.29 -7.68
CA ASP A 33 -3.40 -1.54 -8.93
C ASP A 33 -2.88 -0.09 -8.89
N SER A 34 -2.49 0.40 -7.71
CA SER A 34 -1.92 1.75 -7.52
C SER A 34 -0.52 1.74 -6.88
N ARG A 35 0.19 0.62 -6.98
CA ARG A 35 1.55 0.46 -6.44
C ARG A 35 2.56 0.55 -7.57
N ASP A 36 3.70 1.16 -7.27
CA ASP A 36 4.82 1.20 -8.20
C ASP A 36 5.30 -0.23 -8.49
N PRO A 37 5.87 -0.47 -9.69
CA PRO A 37 6.36 -1.79 -10.06
C PRO A 37 7.41 -2.30 -9.06
N PRO A 38 7.50 -3.63 -8.84
CA PRO A 38 8.48 -4.20 -7.93
C PRO A 38 9.90 -3.96 -8.45
N CYS A 39 10.83 -3.77 -7.52
CA CYS A 39 12.25 -3.60 -7.82
C CYS A 39 12.85 -4.84 -8.49
N THR A 40 13.51 -4.64 -9.64
CA THR A 40 14.27 -5.68 -10.36
C THR A 40 15.77 -5.36 -10.45
N LYS A 41 16.15 -4.11 -10.17
CA LYS A 41 17.53 -3.62 -10.18
C LYS A 41 17.70 -2.51 -9.14
N ALA A 42 18.94 -2.26 -8.72
CA ALA A 42 19.26 -1.17 -7.83
C ALA A 42 19.19 0.18 -8.57
N GLY A 43 18.73 1.22 -7.90
CA GLY A 43 18.63 2.57 -8.47
C GLY A 43 17.47 3.39 -7.91
N TYR A 44 17.24 4.55 -8.50
CA TYR A 44 16.09 5.40 -8.22
C TYR A 44 15.19 5.46 -9.46
N PHE A 45 13.89 5.31 -9.24
CA PHE A 45 12.88 5.24 -10.29
C PHE A 45 11.71 6.17 -9.98
N LYS A 46 11.16 6.79 -11.01
CA LYS A 46 9.98 7.66 -10.91
C LYS A 46 8.77 6.83 -10.53
N SER A 47 7.93 7.35 -9.63
CA SER A 47 6.65 6.75 -9.31
C SER A 47 5.68 6.95 -10.48
N THR A 48 4.94 5.92 -10.85
CA THR A 48 3.85 6.03 -11.85
C THR A 48 2.53 6.41 -11.19
N ASN A 49 2.46 6.35 -9.86
CA ASN A 49 1.23 6.50 -9.08
C ASN A 49 1.15 7.85 -8.37
N VAL A 50 2.29 8.41 -7.96
CA VAL A 50 2.36 9.65 -7.19
C VAL A 50 3.16 10.69 -7.97
N VAL A 51 2.53 11.83 -8.27
CA VAL A 51 3.21 12.98 -8.92
C VAL A 51 4.29 13.50 -8.00
N GLY A 52 5.51 13.65 -8.53
CA GLY A 52 6.70 13.99 -7.74
C GLY A 52 7.20 12.86 -6.82
N GLY A 53 6.50 11.73 -6.79
CA GLY A 53 6.93 10.52 -6.09
C GLY A 53 8.04 9.81 -6.84
N PHE A 54 8.94 9.19 -6.09
CA PHE A 54 9.98 8.31 -6.63
C PHE A 54 10.34 7.27 -5.58
N HIS A 55 11.02 6.21 -5.97
CA HIS A 55 11.46 5.19 -5.04
C HIS A 55 12.89 4.74 -5.31
N ARG A 56 13.59 4.36 -4.24
CA ARG A 56 14.92 3.76 -4.31
C ARG A 56 14.82 2.25 -4.11
N CYS A 57 15.38 1.50 -5.04
CA CYS A 57 15.52 0.05 -4.96
C CYS A 57 16.91 -0.34 -4.47
N VAL A 58 16.96 -1.22 -3.47
CA VAL A 58 18.21 -1.75 -2.90
C VAL A 58 18.08 -3.27 -2.74
N TYR A 59 19.09 -4.01 -3.17
CA TYR A 59 19.14 -5.44 -2.87
C TYR A 59 19.74 -5.65 -1.47
N ASN A 60 18.98 -6.26 -0.58
CA ASN A 60 19.49 -6.66 0.72
C ASN A 60 19.99 -8.11 0.63
N THR A 61 21.31 -8.26 0.68
CA THR A 61 21.99 -9.56 0.57
C THR A 61 21.72 -10.48 1.75
N SER A 62 21.49 -9.94 2.95
CA SER A 62 21.25 -10.73 4.17
C SER A 62 19.91 -11.46 4.13
N ILE A 63 18.88 -10.83 3.57
CA ILE A 63 17.54 -11.44 3.41
C ILE A 63 17.26 -11.89 1.98
N GLN A 64 18.21 -11.72 1.07
CA GLN A 64 18.13 -12.03 -0.36
C GLN A 64 16.89 -11.44 -1.05
N ARG A 65 16.52 -10.21 -0.70
CA ARG A 65 15.30 -9.54 -1.22
C ARG A 65 15.59 -8.11 -1.65
N TRP A 66 14.81 -7.65 -2.62
CA TRP A 66 14.73 -6.24 -2.96
C TRP A 66 13.91 -5.47 -1.93
N ILE A 67 14.43 -4.32 -1.52
CA ILE A 67 13.73 -3.36 -0.66
C ILE A 67 13.48 -2.10 -1.47
N GLN A 68 12.22 -1.65 -1.48
CA GLN A 68 11.78 -0.42 -2.12
C GLN A 68 11.52 0.64 -1.05
N TYR A 69 12.18 1.79 -1.19
CA TYR A 69 12.01 2.92 -0.30
C TYR A 69 11.30 4.05 -1.06
N PRO A 70 10.06 4.40 -0.70
CA PRO A 70 9.34 5.50 -1.34
C PRO A 70 9.79 6.86 -0.80
N TYR A 71 9.82 7.85 -1.68
CA TYR A 71 10.17 9.24 -1.41
C TYR A 71 9.27 10.17 -2.24
N ASN A 72 9.22 11.44 -1.85
CA ASN A 72 8.55 12.48 -2.61
C ASN A 72 9.50 13.66 -2.80
N CYS A 73 9.47 14.25 -3.98
CA CYS A 73 10.10 15.52 -4.23
C CYS A 73 9.41 16.65 -3.45
N PRO A 74 10.12 17.74 -3.14
CA PRO A 74 9.51 18.97 -2.65
C PRO A 74 8.41 19.48 -3.59
N THR A 75 7.48 20.27 -3.04
CA THR A 75 6.34 20.81 -3.80
C THR A 75 6.78 21.51 -5.08
N GLY A 76 6.13 21.16 -6.20
CA GLY A 76 6.38 21.77 -7.51
C GLY A 76 7.60 21.21 -8.26
N LEU A 77 8.21 20.13 -7.77
CA LEU A 77 9.30 19.42 -8.44
C LEU A 77 8.87 18.00 -8.80
N GLU A 78 9.46 17.47 -9.88
CA GLU A 78 9.29 16.09 -10.30
C GLU A 78 10.64 15.37 -10.35
N PHE A 79 10.63 14.06 -10.07
CA PHE A 79 11.84 13.27 -10.16
C PHE A 79 12.20 12.98 -11.63
N ASP A 80 13.43 13.30 -12.00
CA ASP A 80 14.04 12.99 -13.30
C ASP A 80 15.03 11.83 -13.14
N GLU A 81 14.72 10.68 -13.74
CA GLU A 81 15.56 9.47 -13.66
C GLU A 81 16.91 9.65 -14.34
N SER A 82 17.03 10.50 -15.36
CA SER A 82 18.31 10.73 -16.06
C SER A 82 19.27 11.53 -15.20
N LYS A 83 18.75 12.50 -14.43
CA LYS A 83 19.54 13.34 -13.52
C LYS A 83 19.62 12.78 -12.10
N GLN A 84 18.82 11.75 -11.80
CA GLN A 84 18.65 11.18 -10.45
C GLN A 84 18.35 12.27 -9.40
N ALA A 85 17.52 13.25 -9.77
CA ALA A 85 17.25 14.44 -8.95
C ALA A 85 15.83 14.97 -9.18
N CYS A 86 15.32 15.68 -8.18
CA CYS A 86 14.09 16.46 -8.32
C CYS A 86 14.38 17.73 -9.12
N VAL A 87 13.69 17.87 -10.25
CA VAL A 87 13.81 19.02 -11.15
C VAL A 87 12.48 19.76 -11.24
N ARG A 88 12.53 21.02 -11.65
CA ARG A 88 11.31 21.70 -12.08
C ARG A 88 10.91 21.08 -13.43
N PRO A 89 9.66 20.58 -13.57
CA PRO A 89 9.17 19.99 -14.82
C PRO A 89 9.13 21.01 -15.97
#